data_AF-A0A9P0CN31-F1
#
_entry.id   AF-A0A9P0CN31-F1
#
_cell.length_a   1.000
_cell.length_b   1.000
_cell.length_c   1.000
_cell.angle_alpha   90.00
_cell.angle_beta   90.00
_cell.angle_gamma   90.00
#
_symmetry.space_group_name_H-M   'P 1'
#
loop_
_entity.id
_entity.type
_entity.pdbx_description
1 polymer ?
#
loop_
_entity_poly.entity_id
_entity_poly.type
_entity_poly.pdbx_seq_one_letter_code
_entity_poly.pdbx_strand_id
1 'polypeptide(L)'
;MSDEDIEVDSAVFPLRSKKRKSHRRMKNVAKLLKLRSHETGPSCNCTRFKCFENVTERDRLQIIKQFNELKDHDEQNLYLNGLISHALVKRHRSRKNIDKDVE
;
A
#
# COMPACT_ATOMS: atom_id res chain seq x y z
N MET A 1 74.38 -19.72 -16.02
CA MET A 1 74.35 -21.06 -16.63
C MET A 1 74.34 -22.14 -15.53
N SER A 2 73.23 -22.76 -15.12
CA SER A 2 71.84 -22.38 -15.44
C SER A 2 70.82 -22.70 -14.34
N ASP A 3 69.81 -21.86 -14.04
CA ASP A 3 69.77 -20.37 -14.06
C ASP A 3 68.80 -19.85 -12.94
N GLU A 4 67.51 -19.58 -13.21
CA GLU A 4 66.51 -19.14 -12.19
C GLU A 4 65.11 -19.76 -12.41
N ASP A 5 64.59 -20.50 -11.42
CA ASP A 5 63.21 -21.01 -11.43
C ASP A 5 62.25 -20.01 -10.77
N ILE A 6 61.63 -19.17 -11.59
CA ILE A 6 60.53 -18.28 -11.18
C ILE A 6 59.21 -19.07 -11.28
N GLU A 7 58.72 -19.59 -10.15
CA GLU A 7 57.38 -20.18 -10.10
C GLU A 7 56.30 -19.08 -10.19
N VAL A 8 55.53 -19.11 -11.29
CA VAL A 8 54.39 -18.21 -11.52
C VAL A 8 53.08 -18.99 -11.45
N ASP A 9 52.10 -18.35 -10.81
CA ASP A 9 50.65 -18.62 -10.86
C ASP A 9 50.06 -19.78 -10.02
N SER A 10 49.26 -19.40 -9.03
CA SER A 10 47.81 -19.52 -9.27
C SER A 10 47.03 -18.49 -8.45
N ALA A 11 46.52 -17.46 -9.13
CA ALA A 11 45.54 -16.56 -8.53
C ALA A 11 44.25 -17.35 -8.17
N VAL A 12 44.10 -17.71 -6.89
CA VAL A 12 42.90 -18.40 -6.37
C VAL A 12 41.71 -17.42 -6.36
N PHE A 13 41.07 -17.25 -7.52
CA PHE A 13 39.79 -16.56 -7.61
C PHE A 13 38.75 -17.38 -6.82
N PRO A 14 38.15 -16.85 -5.74
CA PRO A 14 37.19 -17.60 -4.96
C PRO A 14 35.99 -17.95 -5.84
N LEU A 15 35.70 -19.25 -5.97
CA LEU A 15 34.56 -19.76 -6.72
C LEU A 15 33.29 -19.06 -6.25
N ARG A 16 32.77 -18.13 -7.07
CA ARG A 16 31.57 -17.34 -6.74
C ARG A 16 30.44 -18.32 -6.43
N SER A 17 30.06 -18.40 -5.15
CA SER A 17 29.09 -19.40 -4.69
C SER A 17 27.80 -19.25 -5.49
N LYS A 18 27.41 -20.29 -6.23
CA LYS A 18 26.19 -20.27 -7.05
C LYS A 18 25.01 -19.89 -6.15
N LYS A 19 24.43 -18.69 -6.37
CA LYS A 19 23.33 -18.15 -5.58
C LYS A 19 22.21 -19.19 -5.56
N ARG A 20 22.00 -19.83 -4.40
CA ARG A 20 21.06 -20.95 -4.25
C ARG A 20 19.70 -20.54 -4.83
N LYS A 21 19.13 -21.39 -5.70
CA LYS A 21 17.80 -21.16 -6.28
C LYS A 21 16.84 -20.89 -5.12
N SER A 22 16.20 -19.73 -5.13
CA SER A 22 15.28 -19.34 -4.06
C SER A 22 14.01 -20.19 -4.15
N HIS A 23 14.03 -21.36 -3.51
CA HIS A 23 12.81 -22.12 -3.24
C HIS A 23 11.80 -21.15 -2.60
N ARG A 24 10.65 -20.94 -3.25
CA ARG A 24 9.63 -19.99 -2.77
C ARG A 24 9.32 -20.38 -1.32
N ARG A 25 9.72 -19.52 -0.38
CA ARG A 25 9.51 -19.77 1.05
C ARG A 25 8.01 -19.69 1.30
N MET A 26 7.43 -20.63 2.05
CA MET A 26 6.02 -20.62 2.48
C MET A 26 5.59 -19.25 3.06
N LYS A 27 6.53 -18.54 3.70
CA LYS A 27 6.41 -17.15 4.17
C LYS A 27 5.92 -16.15 3.10
N ASN A 28 6.16 -16.37 1.81
CA ASN A 28 5.65 -15.52 0.73
C ASN A 28 4.18 -15.83 0.42
N VAL A 29 3.74 -17.08 0.54
CA VAL A 29 2.32 -17.46 0.36
C VAL A 29 1.48 -16.88 1.51
N ALA A 30 1.94 -17.03 2.75
CA ALA A 30 1.25 -16.46 3.91
C ALA A 30 1.15 -14.93 3.85
N LYS A 31 2.20 -14.24 3.37
CA LYS A 31 2.16 -12.79 3.10
C LYS A 31 1.13 -12.43 2.03
N LEU A 32 1.12 -13.15 0.91
CA LEU A 32 0.20 -12.88 -0.19
C LEU A 32 -1.26 -13.18 0.19
N LEU A 33 -1.50 -14.22 1.00
CA LEU A 33 -2.82 -14.51 1.56
C LEU A 33 -3.30 -13.35 2.43
N LYS A 34 -2.48 -12.89 3.39
CA LYS A 34 -2.79 -11.74 4.25
C LYS A 34 -3.04 -10.44 3.48
N LEU A 35 -2.37 -10.24 2.35
CA LEU A 35 -2.53 -9.05 1.50
C LEU A 35 -3.84 -9.05 0.70
N ARG A 36 -4.48 -10.23 0.52
CA ARG A 36 -5.61 -10.44 -0.38
C ARG A 36 -6.87 -11.00 0.30
N SER A 37 -6.83 -11.13 1.62
CA SER A 37 -7.94 -11.63 2.45
C SER A 37 -8.62 -10.50 3.22
N HIS A 38 -8.83 -9.33 2.57
CA HIS A 38 -9.57 -8.23 3.19
C HIS A 38 -11.08 -8.41 2.98
N GLU A 39 -11.85 -8.16 4.01
CA GLU A 39 -13.31 -8.32 4.03
C GLU A 39 -14.00 -7.04 4.50
N THR A 40 -15.28 -6.86 4.14
CA THR A 40 -16.03 -5.68 4.59
C THR A 40 -16.48 -5.93 6.02
N GLY A 41 -15.91 -5.18 6.97
CA GLY A 41 -16.34 -5.23 8.37
C GLY A 41 -17.77 -4.69 8.59
N PRO A 42 -18.31 -4.78 9.82
CA PRO A 42 -19.58 -4.17 10.18
C PRO A 42 -19.54 -2.64 10.02
N SER A 43 -20.71 -2.01 9.97
CA SER A 43 -20.84 -0.55 9.87
C SER A 43 -20.02 0.18 10.94
N CYS A 44 -19.23 1.17 10.51
CA CYS A 44 -18.50 2.08 11.41
C CYS A 44 -19.43 2.89 12.34
N ASN A 45 -20.71 3.01 12.00
CA ASN A 45 -21.71 3.92 12.62
C ASN A 45 -21.19 5.37 12.80
N CYS A 46 -20.29 5.78 11.92
CA CYS A 46 -19.46 6.96 12.08
C CYS A 46 -20.17 8.23 11.57
N THR A 47 -20.70 9.02 12.50
CA THR A 47 -21.59 10.18 12.24
C THR A 47 -21.02 11.25 11.30
N ARG A 48 -19.69 11.46 11.30
CA ARG A 48 -19.02 12.47 10.48
C ARG A 48 -18.97 12.12 8.99
N PHE A 49 -18.71 10.86 8.65
CA PHE A 49 -18.42 10.41 7.29
C PHE A 49 -19.48 9.48 6.72
N LYS A 50 -20.32 8.88 7.59
CA LYS A 50 -21.47 8.04 7.22
C LYS A 50 -21.13 7.00 6.15
N CYS A 51 -19.96 6.34 6.28
CA CYS A 51 -19.34 5.59 5.18
C CYS A 51 -20.26 4.51 4.58
N PHE A 52 -21.08 3.86 5.41
CA PHE A 52 -22.01 2.80 4.98
C PHE A 52 -23.35 3.32 4.44
N GLU A 53 -23.68 4.60 4.67
CA GLU A 53 -24.83 5.29 4.05
C GLU A 53 -24.43 5.91 2.70
N ASN A 54 -23.25 6.54 2.65
CA ASN A 54 -22.77 7.30 1.49
C ASN A 54 -22.19 6.43 0.37
N VAL A 55 -21.61 5.27 0.70
CA VAL A 55 -21.06 4.30 -0.28
C VAL A 55 -21.99 3.11 -0.32
N THR A 56 -22.54 2.75 -1.48
CA THR A 56 -23.52 1.66 -1.56
C THR A 56 -22.86 0.30 -1.29
N GLU A 57 -23.67 -0.71 -0.95
CA GLU A 57 -23.15 -2.06 -0.72
C GLU A 57 -22.42 -2.65 -1.94
N ARG A 58 -22.95 -2.39 -3.16
CA ARG A 58 -22.30 -2.81 -4.40
C ARG A 58 -20.92 -2.18 -4.58
N ASP A 59 -20.82 -0.87 -4.29
CA ASP A 59 -19.55 -0.15 -4.40
C ASP A 59 -18.53 -0.68 -3.39
N ARG A 60 -18.95 -0.93 -2.13
CA ARG A 60 -18.09 -1.53 -1.10
C ARG A 60 -17.55 -2.91 -1.53
N LEU A 61 -18.42 -3.77 -2.06
CA LEU A 61 -18.04 -5.09 -2.57
C LEU A 61 -17.09 -4.99 -3.77
N GLN A 62 -17.33 -4.07 -4.69
CA GLN A 62 -16.45 -3.82 -5.83
C GLN A 62 -15.08 -3.29 -5.39
N ILE A 63 -15.04 -2.34 -4.44
CA ILE A 63 -13.81 -1.77 -3.90
C ILE A 63 -12.95 -2.85 -3.25
N ILE A 64 -13.53 -3.70 -2.40
CA ILE A 64 -12.78 -4.79 -1.75
C ILE A 64 -12.34 -5.86 -2.75
N LYS A 65 -13.18 -6.22 -3.73
CA LYS A 65 -12.78 -7.15 -4.78
C LYS A 65 -11.53 -6.65 -5.52
N GLN A 66 -11.56 -5.40 -6.00
CA GLN A 66 -10.43 -4.79 -6.71
C GLN A 66 -9.20 -4.67 -5.79
N PHE A 67 -9.37 -4.27 -4.52
CA PHE A 67 -8.29 -4.15 -3.54
C PHE A 67 -7.55 -5.48 -3.27
N ASN A 68 -8.27 -6.60 -3.26
CA ASN A 68 -7.73 -7.95 -3.07
C ASN A 68 -7.08 -8.53 -4.34
N GLU A 69 -7.36 -8.00 -5.53
CA GLU A 69 -6.74 -8.43 -6.79
C GLU A 69 -5.31 -7.86 -6.95
N LEU A 70 -5.00 -6.76 -6.27
CA LEU A 70 -3.70 -6.07 -6.30
C LEU A 70 -2.55 -6.94 -5.78
N LYS A 71 -1.32 -6.61 -6.20
CA LYS A 71 -0.12 -7.45 -6.00
C LYS A 71 0.72 -7.01 -4.81
N ASP A 72 0.86 -5.70 -4.60
CA ASP A 72 1.72 -5.11 -3.57
C ASP A 72 1.01 -3.97 -2.81
N HIS A 73 1.48 -3.66 -1.59
CA HIS A 73 0.85 -2.67 -0.69
C HIS A 73 0.87 -1.24 -1.27
N ASP A 74 1.84 -0.92 -2.12
CA ASP A 74 1.92 0.40 -2.76
C ASP A 74 0.84 0.58 -3.82
N GLU A 75 0.49 -0.48 -4.55
CA GLU A 75 -0.64 -0.49 -5.48
C GLU A 75 -1.97 -0.33 -4.72
N GLN A 76 -2.10 -1.02 -3.58
CA GLN A 76 -3.25 -0.90 -2.67
C GLN A 76 -3.44 0.53 -2.16
N ASN A 77 -2.37 1.17 -1.69
CA ASN A 77 -2.39 2.57 -1.27
C ASN A 77 -2.76 3.51 -2.44
N LEU A 78 -2.15 3.32 -3.61
CA LEU A 78 -2.39 4.15 -4.79
C LEU A 78 -3.85 4.05 -5.26
N TYR A 79 -4.42 2.85 -5.28
CA TYR A 79 -5.82 2.60 -5.59
C TYR A 79 -6.76 3.31 -4.62
N LEU A 80 -6.57 3.14 -3.30
CA LEU A 80 -7.40 3.82 -2.30
C LEU A 80 -7.30 5.35 -2.40
N ASN A 81 -6.09 5.89 -2.61
CA ASN A 81 -5.89 7.32 -2.81
C ASN A 81 -6.60 7.85 -4.06
N GLY A 82 -6.64 7.06 -5.14
CA GLY A 82 -7.34 7.41 -6.38
C GLY A 82 -8.88 7.46 -6.24
N LEU A 83 -9.45 6.80 -5.23
CA LEU A 83 -10.89 6.86 -4.93
C LEU A 83 -11.28 8.10 -4.10
N ILE A 84 -10.32 8.81 -3.51
CA ILE A 84 -10.60 9.98 -2.65
C ILE A 84 -10.81 11.20 -3.53
N SER A 85 -12.04 11.73 -3.54
CA SER A 85 -12.37 13.01 -4.17
C SER A 85 -12.29 14.16 -3.16
N HIS A 86 -11.73 15.29 -3.57
CA HIS A 86 -11.72 16.50 -2.76
C HIS A 86 -13.08 17.19 -2.81
N ALA A 87 -13.74 17.33 -1.67
CA ALA A 87 -14.91 18.19 -1.54
C ALA A 87 -14.50 19.66 -1.75
N LEU A 88 -15.16 20.35 -2.69
CA LEU A 88 -14.94 21.79 -2.91
C LEU A 88 -15.27 22.57 -1.63
N VAL A 89 -14.31 23.36 -1.15
CA VAL A 89 -14.49 24.20 0.04
C VAL A 89 -15.54 25.27 -0.26
N LYS A 90 -16.75 25.09 0.28
CA LYS A 90 -17.79 26.13 0.24
C LYS A 90 -17.28 27.34 1.01
N ARG A 91 -17.20 28.50 0.35
CA ARG A 91 -16.75 29.76 0.96
C ARG A 91 -17.52 30.02 2.24
N HIS A 92 -16.79 30.23 3.35
CA HIS A 92 -17.41 30.54 4.64
C HIS A 92 -18.15 31.89 4.54
N ARG A 93 -19.45 31.91 4.89
CA ARG A 93 -20.22 33.15 4.91
C ARG A 93 -19.68 34.04 6.02
N SER A 94 -19.51 35.34 5.79
CA SER A 94 -19.18 36.27 6.88
C SER A 94 -20.28 36.16 7.96
N ARG A 95 -19.87 35.99 9.22
CA ARG A 95 -20.82 36.15 10.33
C ARG A 95 -21.22 37.62 10.32
N LYS A 96 -22.49 37.91 10.00
CA LYS A 96 -23.04 39.21 10.34
C LYS A 96 -23.03 39.26 11.86
N ASN A 97 -22.25 40.18 12.43
CA ASN A 97 -22.55 40.61 13.78
C ASN A 97 -23.97 41.18 13.71
N ILE A 98 -24.88 40.51 14.40
CA ILE A 98 -26.19 41.08 14.69
C ILE A 98 -25.91 41.93 15.91
N ASP A 99 -25.46 43.15 15.66
CA ASP A 99 -25.33 44.17 16.68
C ASP A 99 -26.76 44.38 17.21
N LYS A 100 -26.98 43.85 18.42
CA LYS A 100 -28.25 43.96 19.12
C LYS A 100 -28.25 45.30 19.83
N ASP A 101 -28.55 46.34 19.07
CA ASP A 101 -28.95 47.62 19.64
C ASP A 101 -30.32 47.39 20.33
N VAL A 102 -30.26 47.14 21.63
CA VAL A 102 -31.42 47.03 22.53
C VAL A 102 -31.56 48.38 23.21
N GLU A 103 -32.65 49.08 22.87
CA GLU A 103 -33.25 50.28 23.50
C GLU A 103 -32.31 51.33 24.12
#